data_AF-A0A4W3K4L8-F1
#
_entry.id   AF-A0A4W3K4L8-F1
#
_cell.length_a   1.000
_cell.length_b   1.000
_cell.length_c   1.000
_cell.angle_alpha   90.00
_cell.angle_beta   90.00
_cell.angle_gamma   90.00
#
_symmetry.space_group_name_H-M   'P 1'
#
loop_
_entity.id
_entity.type
_entity.pdbx_description
1 polymer ?
#
loop_
_entity_poly.entity_id
_entity_poly.type
_entity_poly.pdbx_seq_one_letter_code
_entity_poly.pdbx_strand_id
1 'polypeptide(L)'
;MKYIVLLFLLVICDHLPGSSSQDDLGIPADIVFLIDGSGSIGPSDFSIMKQFIIIIMEKLSNTDAQFSVVQYSTSVQPEFSFIDYRKAQKKETLVDRIPQLMGGTRTFSAIKFVT
;
A
#
# COMPACT_ATOMS: atom_id res chain seq x y z
N MET A 1 11.66 -21.03 -10.94
CA MET A 1 11.01 -19.87 -11.60
C MET A 1 11.15 -18.69 -10.66
N LYS A 2 11.75 -17.59 -11.11
CA LYS A 2 11.95 -16.36 -10.32
C LYS A 2 10.63 -15.59 -10.36
N TYR A 3 9.89 -15.55 -9.26
CA TYR A 3 8.63 -14.80 -9.21
C TYR A 3 8.96 -13.31 -9.05
N ILE A 4 8.43 -12.51 -9.98
CA ILE A 4 8.32 -11.07 -9.88
C ILE A 4 7.16 -10.81 -8.92
N VAL A 5 7.45 -10.30 -7.72
CA VAL A 5 6.44 -9.76 -6.82
C VAL A 5 6.09 -8.37 -7.36
N LEU A 6 4.98 -8.27 -8.11
CA LEU A 6 4.45 -7.00 -8.60
C LEU A 6 3.81 -6.26 -7.42
N LEU A 7 4.64 -5.54 -6.67
CA LEU A 7 4.17 -4.44 -5.84
C LEU A 7 3.90 -3.25 -6.77
N PHE A 8 2.64 -3.04 -7.14
CA PHE A 8 2.25 -1.78 -7.78
C PHE A 8 2.09 -0.73 -6.67
N LEU A 9 3.14 0.05 -6.45
CA LEU A 9 3.05 1.29 -5.68
C LEU A 9 2.35 2.32 -6.57
N LEU A 10 1.12 2.70 -6.22
CA LEU A 10 0.48 3.89 -6.77
C LEU A 10 0.72 5.03 -5.79
N VAL A 11 1.61 5.93 -6.17
CA VAL A 11 1.77 7.23 -5.51
C VAL A 11 0.81 8.20 -6.21
N ILE A 12 -0.22 8.65 -5.51
CA ILE A 12 -1.04 9.77 -5.97
C ILE A 12 -0.47 11.01 -5.29
N CYS A 13 0.29 11.79 -6.03
CA CYS A 13 0.83 13.06 -5.56
C CYS A 13 -0.04 14.18 -6.11
N ASP A 14 -1.05 14.61 -5.34
CA ASP A 14 -1.82 15.81 -5.67
C ASP A 14 -1.05 17.05 -5.17
N HIS A 15 -0.07 17.51 -5.95
CA HIS A 15 0.44 18.87 -5.78
C HIS A 15 0.71 19.57 -7.12
N LEU A 16 -0.13 20.57 -7.41
CA LEU A 16 0.08 21.54 -8.48
C LEU A 16 1.32 22.40 -8.17
N PRO A 17 2.07 22.85 -9.19
CA PRO A 17 3.31 23.59 -8.99
C PRO A 17 3.01 25.02 -8.51
N GLY A 18 3.38 25.32 -7.26
CA GLY A 18 3.15 26.62 -6.62
C GLY A 18 4.23 27.01 -5.61
N SER A 19 5.38 27.46 -6.13
CA SER A 19 6.33 28.43 -5.57
C SER A 19 7.02 28.22 -4.19
N SER A 20 8.35 28.05 -4.32
CA SER A 20 9.46 28.78 -3.66
C SER A 20 9.86 28.52 -2.19
N SER A 21 11.16 28.18 -2.10
CA SER A 21 12.17 28.43 -1.06
C SER A 21 12.13 27.69 0.28
N GLN A 22 13.15 26.83 0.44
CA GLN A 22 13.90 26.51 1.67
C GLN A 22 13.08 26.07 2.90
N ASP A 23 12.70 24.80 2.88
CA ASP A 23 13.12 23.74 3.83
C ASP A 23 12.61 22.44 3.19
N ASP A 24 13.40 21.37 3.13
CA ASP A 24 12.97 20.05 2.60
C ASP A 24 12.06 19.35 3.63
N LEU A 25 10.98 20.04 4.00
CA LEU A 25 9.98 19.62 4.96
C LEU A 25 8.94 18.82 4.20
N GLY A 26 9.19 17.50 4.12
CA GLY A 26 8.27 16.42 3.81
C GLY A 26 7.09 16.77 2.89
N ILE A 27 7.24 16.53 1.59
CA ILE A 27 6.12 16.60 0.64
C ILE A 27 4.97 15.71 1.15
N PRO A 28 3.79 16.27 1.48
CA PRO A 28 2.62 15.47 1.86
C PRO A 28 2.27 14.52 0.71
N ALA A 29 2.12 13.23 1.03
CA ALA A 29 1.92 12.20 0.01
C ALA A 29 0.86 11.20 0.46
N ASP A 30 -0.13 10.96 -0.40
CA ASP A 30 -1.12 9.91 -0.19
C ASP A 30 -0.68 8.67 -0.99
N ILE A 31 -0.31 7.62 -0.25
CA ILE A 31 0.28 6.40 -0.82
C ILE A 31 -0.71 5.25 -0.66
N VAL A 32 -1.12 4.67 -1.79
CA VAL A 32 -1.96 3.47 -1.81
C VAL A 32 -1.13 2.27 -2.25
N PHE A 33 -0.99 1.28 -1.38
CA PHE A 33 -0.43 -0.01 -1.74
C PHE A 33 -1.52 -0.89 -2.34
N LEU A 34 -1.36 -1.25 -3.61
CA LEU A 34 -2.20 -2.24 -4.27
C LEU A 34 -1.47 -3.58 -4.31
N ILE A 35 -1.88 -4.53 -3.47
CA ILE A 35 -1.17 -5.80 -3.25
C ILE A 35 -1.90 -7.00 -3.85
N ASP A 36 -1.14 -7.91 -4.46
CA ASP A 36 -1.68 -9.16 -5.00
C ASP A 36 -1.87 -10.20 -3.87
N GLY A 37 -3.13 -10.49 -3.57
CA GLY A 37 -3.57 -11.49 -2.61
C GLY A 37 -3.99 -12.82 -3.24
N SER A 38 -3.72 -13.03 -4.53
CA SER A 38 -4.16 -14.22 -5.25
C SER A 38 -3.53 -15.51 -4.75
N GLY A 39 -4.16 -16.65 -5.10
CA GLY A 39 -3.69 -17.97 -4.71
C GLY A 39 -2.40 -18.42 -5.40
N SER A 40 -1.96 -17.70 -6.44
CA SER A 40 -0.63 -17.91 -7.04
C SER A 40 0.51 -17.36 -6.20
N ILE A 41 0.22 -16.47 -5.25
CA ILE A 41 1.21 -15.96 -4.30
C ILE A 41 1.32 -16.95 -3.14
N GLY A 42 2.53 -17.41 -2.85
CA GLY A 42 2.77 -18.27 -1.68
C GLY A 42 2.58 -17.51 -0.36
N PRO A 43 2.15 -18.16 0.73
CA PRO A 43 1.98 -17.49 2.03
C PRO A 43 3.25 -16.79 2.55
N SER A 44 4.43 -17.35 2.27
CA SER A 44 5.72 -16.73 2.58
C SER A 44 5.96 -15.45 1.78
N ASP A 45 5.65 -15.46 0.48
CA ASP A 45 5.79 -14.29 -0.39
C ASP A 45 4.79 -13.19 0.00
N PHE A 46 3.57 -13.57 0.37
CA PHE A 46 2.58 -12.64 0.91
C PHE A 46 3.04 -12.01 2.23
N SER A 47 3.69 -12.80 3.10
CA SER A 47 4.29 -12.29 4.34
C SER A 47 5.45 -11.30 4.06
N ILE A 48 6.27 -11.57 3.04
CA ILE A 48 7.34 -10.66 2.61
C ILE A 48 6.75 -9.35 2.07
N MET A 49 5.66 -9.40 1.29
CA MET A 49 4.97 -8.18 0.83
C MET A 49 4.47 -7.33 2.00
N LYS A 50 3.88 -7.95 3.02
CA LYS A 50 3.45 -7.26 4.24
C LYS A 50 4.61 -6.61 4.98
N GLN A 51 5.72 -7.31 5.15
CA GLN A 51 6.93 -6.74 5.76
C GLN A 51 7.49 -5.57 4.96
N PHE A 52 7.47 -5.66 3.63
CA PHE A 52 7.91 -4.55 2.77
C PHE A 52 7.07 -3.28 3.01
N ILE A 53 5.74 -3.40 3.09
CA ILE A 53 4.85 -2.27 3.38
C ILE A 53 5.18 -1.65 4.74
N ILE A 54 5.36 -2.47 5.78
CA ILE A 54 5.73 -2.01 7.12
C ILE A 54 7.06 -1.23 7.09
N ILE A 55 8.08 -1.75 6.41
CA ILE A 55 9.39 -1.07 6.27
C ILE A 55 9.23 0.30 5.59
N ILE A 56 8.39 0.42 4.56
CA ILE A 56 8.17 1.72 3.89
C ILE A 56 7.43 2.69 4.82
N MET A 57 6.38 2.23 5.51
CA MET A 57 5.66 3.04 6.50
C MET A 57 6.59 3.53 7.61
N GLU A 58 7.50 2.69 8.10
CA GLU A 58 8.52 3.06 9.09
C GLU A 58 9.51 4.09 8.55
N LYS A 59 10.05 3.87 7.35
CA LYS A 59 11.00 4.81 6.71
C LYS A 59 10.40 6.21 6.49
N LEU A 60 9.10 6.28 6.21
CA LEU A 60 8.39 7.53 5.95
C LEU A 60 7.63 8.05 7.17
N SER A 61 7.81 7.44 8.35
CA SER A 61 7.08 7.81 9.57
C SER A 61 7.31 9.24 10.06
N ASN A 62 8.44 9.85 9.69
CA ASN A 62 8.78 11.25 10.01
C ASN A 62 8.37 12.24 8.90
N THR A 63 7.58 11.80 7.91
CA THR A 63 7.07 12.64 6.82
C THR A 63 5.56 12.81 6.95
N ASP A 64 4.97 13.70 6.14
CA ASP A 64 3.52 13.88 6.04
C ASP A 64 2.84 12.81 5.17
N ALA A 65 3.52 11.68 4.90
CA ALA A 65 2.96 10.58 4.13
C ALA A 65 1.83 9.85 4.88
N GLN A 66 0.73 9.60 4.17
CA GLN A 66 -0.39 8.80 4.62
C GLN A 66 -0.51 7.54 3.79
N PHE A 67 -0.95 6.45 4.42
CA PHE A 67 -0.98 5.14 3.77
C PHE A 67 -2.38 4.53 3.77
N SER A 68 -2.68 3.81 2.70
CA SER A 68 -3.80 2.90 2.56
C SER A 68 -3.32 1.61 1.91
N VAL A 69 -3.95 0.48 2.25
CA VAL A 69 -3.68 -0.81 1.59
C VAL A 69 -4.98 -1.33 0.99
N VAL A 70 -4.90 -1.71 -0.27
CA VAL A 70 -5.94 -2.43 -1.00
C VAL A 70 -5.34 -3.73 -1.48
N GLN A 71 -5.98 -4.84 -1.14
CA GLN A 71 -5.62 -6.16 -1.64
C GLN A 71 -6.52 -6.53 -2.83
N TYR A 72 -5.97 -7.25 -3.81
CA TYR A 72 -6.77 -7.79 -4.90
C TYR A 72 -6.47 -9.26 -5.18
N SER A 73 -7.51 -9.99 -5.61
CA SER A 73 -7.42 -11.35 -6.14
C SER A 73 -8.54 -11.57 -7.16
N THR A 74 -9.47 -12.49 -6.93
CA THR A 74 -10.77 -12.58 -7.61
C THR A 74 -11.66 -11.36 -7.29
N SER A 75 -11.46 -10.74 -6.14
CA SER A 75 -12.14 -9.53 -5.67
C SER A 75 -11.13 -8.47 -5.25
N VAL A 76 -11.57 -7.22 -5.14
CA VAL A 76 -10.77 -6.10 -4.60
C VAL A 76 -11.28 -5.82 -3.19
N GLN A 77 -10.38 -5.72 -2.21
CA GLN A 77 -10.68 -5.52 -0.81
C GLN A 77 -9.81 -4.38 -0.24
N PRO A 78 -10.42 -3.25 0.16
CA PRO A 78 -9.76 -2.28 1.02
C PRO A 78 -9.45 -2.91 2.37
N GLU A 79 -8.18 -2.93 2.76
CA GLU A 79 -7.74 -3.50 4.02
C GLU A 79 -7.70 -2.45 5.13
N PHE A 80 -7.21 -1.25 4.80
CA PHE A 80 -7.37 -0.07 5.64
C PHE A 80 -7.27 1.22 4.83
N SER A 81 -8.00 2.24 5.26
CA SER A 81 -8.01 3.58 4.66
C SER A 81 -6.99 4.52 5.30
N PHE A 82 -6.78 5.70 4.70
CA PHE A 82 -6.01 6.78 5.33
C PHE A 82 -6.56 7.20 6.70
N ILE A 83 -7.89 7.11 6.91
CA ILE A 83 -8.52 7.41 8.20
C ILE A 83 -8.09 6.39 9.26
N ASP A 84 -8.10 5.10 8.90
CA ASP A 84 -7.68 4.02 9.79
C ASP A 84 -6.19 4.13 10.11
N TYR A 85 -5.38 4.44 9.09
CA TYR A 85 -3.96 4.75 9.27
C TYR A 85 -3.79 5.88 10.28
N ARG A 86 -4.44 7.04 10.14
CA ARG A 86 -4.32 8.15 11.12
C ARG A 86 -4.74 7.77 12.54
N LYS A 87 -5.82 6.98 12.69
CA LYS A 87 -6.36 6.58 14.01
C LYS A 87 -5.58 5.49 14.72
N ALA A 88 -4.86 4.63 13.99
CA ALA A 88 -4.18 3.49 14.59
C ALA A 88 -3.06 3.93 15.55
N GLN A 89 -3.00 3.33 16.74
CA GLN A 89 -1.89 3.54 17.67
C GLN A 89 -0.61 2.83 17.20
N LYS A 90 -0.76 1.65 16.58
CA LYS A 90 0.32 0.83 16.04
C LYS A 90 0.05 0.57 14.57
N LYS A 91 0.72 1.30 13.67
CA LYS A 91 0.41 1.29 12.23
C LYS A 91 0.74 -0.07 11.60
N GLU A 92 1.79 -0.73 12.07
CA GLU A 92 2.22 -2.06 11.66
C GLU A 92 1.12 -3.12 11.86
N THR A 93 0.32 -2.99 12.94
CA THR A 93 -0.75 -3.95 13.22
C THR A 93 -1.91 -3.89 12.21
N LEU A 94 -2.06 -2.78 11.48
CA LEU A 94 -3.02 -2.70 10.37
C LEU A 94 -2.60 -3.63 9.23
N VAL A 95 -1.29 -3.73 8.95
CA VAL A 95 -0.73 -4.57 7.90
C VAL A 95 -0.68 -6.02 8.35
N ASP A 96 -0.17 -6.29 9.57
CA ASP A 96 0.00 -7.65 10.10
C ASP A 96 -1.30 -8.47 10.15
N ARG A 97 -2.44 -7.81 10.28
CA ARG A 97 -3.75 -8.48 10.36
C ARG A 97 -4.39 -8.79 9.02
N ILE A 98 -3.82 -8.30 7.91
CA ILE A 98 -4.35 -8.53 6.57
C ILE A 98 -4.28 -10.03 6.23
N PRO A 99 -5.43 -10.71 6.01
CA PRO A 99 -5.45 -12.09 5.55
C PRO A 99 -5.25 -12.15 4.03
N GLN A 100 -4.60 -13.20 3.52
CA GLN A 100 -4.50 -13.42 2.08
C GLN A 100 -5.85 -13.88 1.51
N LEU A 101 -6.35 -13.22 0.46
CA LEU A 101 -7.67 -13.54 -0.12
C LEU A 101 -7.71 -14.87 -0.88
N MET A 102 -6.57 -15.31 -1.42
CA MET A 102 -6.47 -16.44 -2.35
C MET A 102 -7.31 -16.22 -3.63
N GLY A 103 -7.46 -17.26 -4.46
CA GLY A 103 -8.25 -17.19 -5.70
C GLY A 103 -7.45 -16.70 -6.91
N GLY A 104 -8.12 -16.10 -7.90
CA GLY A 104 -7.51 -15.64 -9.14
C GLY A 104 -6.83 -14.27 -9.02
N THR A 105 -6.37 -13.74 -10.16
CA THR A 105 -5.60 -12.48 -10.23
C THR A 105 -6.27 -11.49 -11.17
N ARG A 106 -7.07 -10.55 -10.66
CA ARG A 106 -7.82 -9.55 -11.45
C ARG A 106 -7.21 -8.15 -11.37
N THR A 107 -5.97 -8.01 -11.85
CA THR A 107 -5.21 -6.75 -11.78
C THR A 107 -5.92 -5.57 -12.44
N PHE A 108 -6.62 -5.77 -13.57
CA PHE A 108 -7.35 -4.68 -14.23
C PHE A 108 -8.46 -4.08 -13.35
N SER A 109 -9.25 -4.94 -12.69
CA SER A 109 -10.30 -4.51 -11.75
C SER A 109 -9.71 -3.77 -10.56
N ALA A 110 -8.54 -4.21 -10.11
CA ALA A 110 -7.80 -3.62 -8.99
C ALA A 110 -7.31 -2.21 -9.33
N ILE A 111 -6.70 -2.01 -10.51
CA ILE A 111 -6.23 -0.69 -10.97
C ILE A 111 -7.42 0.27 -11.09
N LYS A 112 -8.51 -0.14 -11.75
CA LYS A 112 -9.71 0.69 -11.89
C LYS A 112 -10.34 1.12 -10.55
N PHE A 113 -10.09 0.37 -9.48
CA PHE A 113 -10.61 0.70 -8.15
C PHE A 113 -9.82 1.85 -7.49
N VAL A 114 -8.53 1.98 -7.78
CA VAL A 114 -7.62 2.93 -7.11
C VAL A 114 -7.23 4.14 -7.97
N THR A 115 -7.70 4.21 -9.23
CA THR A 115 -7.50 5.34 -10.18
C THR A 115 -8.84 5.92 -10.60
#